data_AF-A0A183GD79-F1
#
_entry.id   AF-A0A183GD79-F1
#
_cell.length_a   1.000
_cell.length_b   1.000
_cell.length_c   1.000
_cell.angle_alpha   90.00
_cell.angle_beta   90.00
_cell.angle_gamma   90.00
#
_symmetry.space_group_name_H-M   'P 1'
#
loop_
_entity.id
_entity.type
_entity.pdbx_description
1 polymer ?
#
loop_
_entity_poly.entity_id
_entity_poly.type
_entity_poly.pdbx_seq_one_letter_code
_entity_poly.pdbx_strand_id
1 'polypeptide(L)'
;CYQLHFPCSDSRSHLRYTKRKYPPSDQTLSVIRRNEVYRLEKEFYEFAKEEFQAIFKLPGFLRKVTNGTNNARDALHLKSQYHYEKIKPERPFRV
;
A
#
# COMPACT_ATOMS: atom_id res chain seq x y z
N CYS A 1 14.87 -16.28 30.48
CA CYS A 1 14.87 -15.01 29.73
C CYS A 1 15.10 -15.30 28.25
N TYR A 2 14.04 -15.34 27.44
CA TYR A 2 14.15 -15.63 26.00
C TYR A 2 14.79 -14.44 25.28
N GLN A 3 16.04 -14.62 24.86
CA GLN A 3 16.80 -13.66 24.06
C GLN A 3 16.35 -13.78 22.61
N LEU A 4 15.45 -12.90 22.18
CA LEU A 4 15.16 -12.67 20.77
C LEU A 4 16.31 -11.87 20.14
N HIS A 5 17.40 -12.57 19.82
CA HIS A 5 18.46 -12.01 18.99
C HIS A 5 17.98 -12.04 17.53
N PHE A 6 17.41 -10.93 17.05
CA PHE A 6 17.14 -10.73 15.63
C PHE A 6 18.40 -10.12 14.99
N PRO A 7 19.21 -10.88 14.21
CA PRO A 7 20.27 -10.25 13.43
C PRO A 7 19.61 -9.45 12.31
N CYS A 8 19.53 -8.14 12.51
CA CYS A 8 19.06 -7.17 11.54
C CYS A 8 20.17 -7.00 10.49
N SER A 9 20.04 -7.68 9.35
CA SER A 9 20.85 -7.40 8.17
C SER A 9 19.99 -6.62 7.17
N ASP A 10 20.54 -5.50 6.69
CA ASP A 10 19.92 -4.38 5.96
C ASP A 10 19.22 -4.68 4.62
N SER A 11 19.02 -5.94 4.24
CA SER A 11 18.51 -6.36 2.92
C SER A 11 17.41 -7.43 2.96
N ARG A 12 16.68 -7.56 4.07
CA ARG A 12 15.61 -8.57 4.21
C ARG A 12 14.22 -7.93 4.07
N SER A 13 13.72 -7.88 2.83
CA SER A 13 12.32 -7.50 2.55
C SER A 13 11.29 -8.51 3.08
N HIS A 14 11.71 -9.76 3.29
CA HIS A 14 10.84 -10.86 3.74
C HIS A 14 11.20 -11.29 5.16
N LEU A 15 10.86 -10.45 6.15
CA LEU A 15 11.07 -10.76 7.55
C LEU A 15 9.89 -11.59 8.12
N ARG A 16 10.17 -12.43 9.13
CA ARG A 16 9.16 -13.25 9.87
C ARG A 16 8.35 -14.23 9.01
N TYR A 17 8.98 -14.92 8.06
CA TYR A 17 8.32 -16.00 7.33
C TYR A 17 8.02 -17.20 8.25
N THR A 18 6.89 -17.86 8.02
CA THR A 18 6.58 -19.12 8.70
C THR A 18 7.43 -20.25 8.11
N LYS A 19 8.19 -20.95 8.95
CA LYS A 19 9.16 -21.98 8.53
C LYS A 19 8.52 -23.17 7.81
N ARG A 20 7.29 -23.50 8.17
CA ARG A 20 6.51 -24.60 7.57
C ARG A 20 5.10 -24.07 7.26
N LYS A 21 4.70 -24.16 6.00
CA LYS A 21 3.36 -23.81 5.50
C LYS A 21 2.78 -25.07 4.87
N TYR A 22 1.57 -25.44 5.28
CA TYR A 22 0.79 -26.49 4.63
C TYR A 22 -0.41 -25.83 3.98
N PRO A 23 -0.58 -25.92 2.65
CA PRO A 23 -1.74 -25.36 2.00
C PRO A 23 -3.01 -26.07 2.50
N PRO A 24 -4.10 -25.34 2.75
CA PRO A 24 -5.36 -25.95 3.14
C PRO A 24 -5.93 -26.80 2.00
N SER A 25 -6.67 -27.86 2.33
CA SER A 25 -7.38 -28.67 1.35
C SER A 25 -8.60 -27.94 0.78
N ASP A 26 -9.04 -28.32 -0.43
CA ASP A 26 -10.21 -27.71 -1.08
C ASP A 26 -11.50 -27.86 -0.26
N GLN A 27 -11.66 -29.00 0.42
CA GLN A 27 -12.77 -29.22 1.34
C GLN A 27 -12.74 -28.19 2.48
N THR A 28 -11.58 -27.96 3.09
CA THR A 28 -11.41 -26.97 4.16
C THR A 28 -11.73 -25.56 3.66
N LEU A 29 -11.24 -25.21 2.48
CA LEU A 29 -11.55 -23.93 1.84
C LEU A 29 -13.06 -23.77 1.58
N SER A 30 -13.74 -24.83 1.16
CA SER A 30 -15.19 -24.79 0.90
C SER A 30 -15.99 -24.51 2.18
N VAL A 31 -15.58 -25.08 3.32
CA VAL A 31 -16.24 -24.84 4.62
C VAL A 31 -16.02 -23.42 5.08
N ILE A 32 -14.78 -22.93 5.01
CA ILE A 32 -14.42 -21.55 5.41
C ILE A 32 -15.19 -20.53 4.55
N ARG A 33 -15.26 -20.75 3.22
CA ARG A 33 -15.92 -19.82 2.29
C ARG A 33 -17.42 -19.66 2.51
N ARG A 34 -18.08 -20.65 3.12
CA ARG A 34 -19.51 -20.59 3.45
C ARG A 34 -19.80 -19.75 4.70
N ASN A 35 -18.80 -19.52 5.56
CA ASN A 35 -18.96 -18.73 6.77
C ASN A 35 -19.19 -17.25 6.41
N GLU A 36 -20.13 -16.60 7.10
CA GLU A 36 -20.44 -15.19 6.94
C GLU A 36 -19.25 -14.28 7.27
N VAL A 37 -18.50 -14.62 8.34
CA VAL A 37 -17.30 -13.85 8.74
C VAL A 37 -16.29 -13.79 7.59
N TYR A 38 -16.03 -14.92 6.93
CA TYR A 38 -15.12 -14.96 5.79
C TYR A 38 -15.63 -14.13 4.61
N ARG A 39 -16.95 -14.11 4.38
CA ARG A 39 -17.53 -13.30 3.29
C ARG A 39 -17.30 -11.81 3.51
N LEU A 40 -17.52 -11.33 4.73
CA LEU A 40 -17.27 -9.93 5.10
C LEU A 40 -15.78 -9.57 5.01
N GLU A 41 -14.90 -10.42 5.54
CA GLU A 41 -13.45 -10.20 5.43
C GLU A 41 -12.97 -10.19 3.98
N LYS A 42 -13.51 -11.08 3.14
CA LYS A 42 -13.17 -11.15 1.72
C LYS A 42 -13.65 -9.91 0.98
N GLU A 43 -14.87 -9.44 1.26
CA GLU A 43 -15.41 -8.21 0.69
C GLU A 43 -14.54 -7.01 1.05
N PHE A 44 -14.19 -6.87 2.32
CA PHE A 44 -13.29 -5.82 2.79
C PHE A 44 -11.91 -5.90 2.11
N TYR A 45 -11.35 -7.12 1.96
CA TYR A 45 -10.08 -7.32 1.28
C TYR A 45 -10.12 -6.89 -0.19
N GLU A 46 -11.16 -7.29 -0.94
CA GLU A 46 -11.29 -6.90 -2.35
C GLU A 46 -11.50 -5.39 -2.48
N PHE A 47 -12.31 -4.77 -1.60
CA PHE A 47 -12.47 -3.31 -1.54
C PHE A 47 -11.12 -2.60 -1.34
N ALA A 48 -10.35 -2.99 -0.32
CA ALA A 48 -9.06 -2.36 -0.03
C ALA A 48 -8.06 -2.56 -1.16
N LYS A 49 -8.07 -3.73 -1.80
CA LYS A 49 -7.23 -4.05 -2.96
C LYS A 49 -7.61 -3.21 -4.18
N GLU A 50 -8.89 -3.01 -4.43
CA GLU A 50 -9.39 -2.17 -5.52
C GLU A 50 -9.01 -0.70 -5.30
N GLU A 51 -9.22 -0.17 -4.09
CA GLU A 51 -8.84 1.20 -3.74
C GLU A 51 -7.32 1.40 -3.88
N PHE A 52 -6.52 0.45 -3.38
CA PHE A 52 -5.08 0.48 -3.56
C PHE A 52 -4.71 0.47 -5.04
N GLN A 53 -5.30 -0.42 -5.84
CA GLN A 53 -5.06 -0.43 -7.27
C GLN A 53 -5.50 0.86 -7.96
N ALA A 54 -6.62 1.48 -7.53
CA ALA A 54 -7.12 2.72 -8.07
C ALA A 54 -6.15 3.87 -7.78
N ILE A 55 -5.69 4.02 -6.53
CA ILE A 55 -4.65 4.98 -6.13
C ILE A 55 -3.40 4.81 -6.98
N PHE A 56 -2.98 3.56 -7.22
CA PHE A 56 -1.84 3.29 -8.07
C PHE A 56 -2.12 3.64 -9.54
N LYS A 57 -3.27 3.24 -10.10
CA LYS A 57 -3.67 3.48 -11.49
C LYS A 57 -3.98 4.95 -11.82
N LEU A 58 -4.22 5.81 -10.83
CA LEU A 58 -4.51 7.22 -11.08
C LEU A 58 -3.38 7.83 -11.95
N PRO A 59 -3.74 8.57 -13.03
CA PRO A 59 -2.79 9.08 -14.03
C PRO A 59 -1.82 10.13 -13.47
N GLY A 60 -2.01 10.55 -12.22
CA GLY A 60 -1.06 11.37 -11.48
C GLY A 60 0.02 10.57 -10.75
N PHE A 61 -0.30 9.34 -10.30
CA PHE A 61 0.58 8.48 -9.52
C PHE A 61 1.42 7.57 -10.44
N LEU A 62 0.86 6.78 -11.37
CA LEU A 62 1.68 5.89 -12.23
C LEU A 62 2.29 6.57 -13.48
N ARG A 63 1.62 7.55 -14.11
CA ARG A 63 2.14 8.20 -15.34
C ARG A 63 3.43 8.99 -15.11
N LYS A 64 3.68 9.45 -13.87
CA LYS A 64 4.91 10.15 -13.50
C LYS A 64 6.03 9.22 -13.05
N VAL A 65 5.70 7.96 -12.78
CA VAL A 65 6.55 6.98 -12.09
C VAL A 65 7.06 5.93 -13.04
N THR A 66 6.29 5.61 -14.06
CA THR A 66 6.69 4.61 -15.04
C THR A 66 6.57 5.23 -16.42
N ASN A 67 7.66 5.79 -16.94
CA ASN A 67 7.93 5.79 -18.39
C ASN A 67 8.13 4.33 -18.87
N GLY A 68 7.23 3.41 -18.50
CA GLY A 68 7.31 1.98 -18.75
C GLY A 68 8.24 1.15 -17.85
N THR A 69 8.85 1.70 -16.78
CA THR A 69 9.74 0.92 -15.89
C THR A 69 9.18 0.75 -14.48
N ASN A 70 9.23 -0.46 -13.93
CA ASN A 70 8.61 -0.87 -12.66
C ASN A 70 9.43 -0.45 -11.41
N ASN A 71 10.08 0.71 -11.41
CA ASN A 71 11.00 1.10 -10.35
C ASN A 71 10.30 1.97 -9.29
N ALA A 72 10.17 1.44 -8.07
CA ALA A 72 9.53 2.13 -6.93
C ALA A 72 10.19 3.47 -6.54
N ARG A 73 11.44 3.73 -6.97
CA ARG A 73 12.15 5.00 -6.72
C ARG A 73 11.61 6.16 -7.55
N ASP A 74 11.01 5.87 -8.69
CA ASP A 74 10.38 6.89 -9.53
C ASP A 74 9.05 7.35 -8.92
N ALA A 75 8.44 6.52 -8.05
CA ALA A 75 7.22 6.81 -7.27
C ALA A 75 7.37 8.01 -6.31
N LEU A 76 8.59 8.20 -5.80
CA LEU A 76 8.90 9.21 -4.81
C LEU A 76 9.12 10.60 -5.41
N HIS A 77 9.27 10.73 -6.74
CA HIS A 77 9.54 11.99 -7.43
C HIS A 77 8.28 12.64 -8.03
N LEU A 78 7.11 12.40 -7.42
CA LEU A 78 5.86 13.01 -7.86
C LEU A 78 5.92 14.54 -7.66
N LYS A 79 6.14 15.30 -8.75
CA LYS A 79 5.97 16.76 -8.71
C LYS A 79 4.55 17.10 -8.30
N SER A 80 4.40 18.01 -7.33
CA SER A 80 3.09 18.56 -6.91
C SER A 80 2.26 18.93 -8.14
N GLN A 81 1.02 18.45 -8.19
CA GLN A 81 0.10 18.73 -9.30
C GLN A 81 -0.68 20.03 -9.09
N TYR A 82 -0.55 20.63 -7.92
CA TYR A 82 -1.19 21.88 -7.57
C TYR A 82 -0.13 22.89 -7.18
N HIS A 83 -0.43 24.15 -7.47
CA HIS A 83 0.28 25.28 -6.90
C HIS A 83 -0.74 26.29 -6.41
N TYR A 84 -0.33 27.11 -5.45
CA TYR A 84 -1.16 28.19 -4.98
C TYR A 84 -1.13 29.34 -5.98
N GLU A 85 -2.29 29.90 -6.27
CA GLU A 85 -2.45 31.12 -7.04
C GLU A 85 -3.16 32.18 -6.21
N LYS A 86 -2.92 33.46 -6.53
CA LYS A 86 -3.56 34.61 -5.88
C LYS A 86 -3.35 34.63 -4.35
N ILE A 87 -2.12 34.35 -3.92
CA ILE A 87 -1.70 34.61 -2.53
C ILE A 87 -1.79 36.13 -2.33
N LYS A 88 -2.83 36.59 -1.64
CA LYS A 88 -2.98 38.01 -1.32
C LYS A 88 -1.93 38.38 -0.26
N PRO A 89 -1.31 39.56 -0.35
CA PRO A 89 -0.47 40.05 0.75
C PRO A 89 -1.30 40.15 2.04
N GLU A 90 -0.72 39.79 3.18
CA GLU A 90 -1.39 39.84 4.50
C GLU A 90 -1.78 41.25 4.95
N ARG A 91 -1.31 42.30 4.26
CA ARG A 91 -1.36 43.65 4.82
C ARG A 91 -2.79 44.10 5.07
N PRO A 92 -3.01 44.63 6.27
CA PRO A 92 -3.27 46.05 6.32
C PRO A 92 -2.33 46.66 7.38
N PHE A 93 -1.62 47.75 7.15
CA PHE A 93 -2.20 49.07 7.16
C PHE A 93 -1.17 50.10 6.69
N ARG A 94 -1.72 51.22 6.22
CA ARG A 94 -1.05 52.48 5.97
C ARG A 94 -0.33 52.95 7.23
N VAL A 95 0.89 53.45 7.07
CA VAL A 95 1.46 54.50 7.92
C VAL A 95 1.90 55.61 6.99
#